data_AF-A0A350C9E5-F1
#
_entry.id   AF-A0A350C9E5-F1
#
_cell.length_a   1.000
_cell.length_b   1.000
_cell.length_c   1.000
_cell.angle_alpha   90.00
_cell.angle_beta   90.00
_cell.angle_gamma   90.00
#
_symmetry.space_group_name_H-M   'P 1'
#
loop_
_entity.id
_entity.type
_entity.pdbx_description
1 polymer ?
#
loop_
_entity_poly.entity_id
_entity_poly.type
_entity_poly.pdbx_seq_one_letter_code
_entity_poly.pdbx_strand_id
1 'polypeptide(L)'
;EQPTKDAAVSGIGGWLTDETPEQAALGPVFVSTGDVPGGVLAAELSRPAVWHFPWPLTGKFRIRSQFAVSDFPVTLPGYAGLMLALDQQGTTTVLSCSAAVVQRRQSGWRPPASDSPIVGDLQVADQQLRYIVSDSDLWSLNAAEEASPWLFLQLDMLRQSDWAHFSIEGTPQVPRSVSLLKSTDLRGWSSRSSGQSQPDLRIDPASHSGQPPVGSPDWYLQSGVLTGRRSLQRAAPLPGFPQVVEPFGHIVCQRPMFPGDRISWEFEYQPGQCHAFPSIGSAILELHADGIFLNSRDPAWWRQLQGFGGQRSLLTPQQHPVPLKNGWNQAQLRRTSSGFQLELNGQQQCDLPWNPNDARFGLTYRRATAELRVRNVVLQGDWPEQFLQADFQRILR
;
A
#
# COMPACT_ATOMS: atom_id res chain seq x y z
N GLU A 1 -14.76 5.02 24.59
CA GLU A 1 -13.88 6.10 25.10
C GLU A 1 -13.51 7.03 23.97
N GLN A 2 -13.44 8.34 24.22
CA GLN A 2 -13.13 9.36 23.22
C GLN A 2 -11.67 9.25 22.77
N PRO A 3 -11.35 9.32 21.46
CA PRO A 3 -9.97 9.40 21.03
C PRO A 3 -9.39 10.75 21.46
N THR A 4 -8.28 10.68 22.17
CA THR A 4 -7.53 11.79 22.75
C THR A 4 -7.18 12.84 21.71
N LYS A 5 -7.51 14.09 22.06
CA LYS A 5 -7.42 15.32 21.26
C LYS A 5 -6.00 15.87 21.11
N ASP A 6 -4.98 15.13 21.55
CA ASP A 6 -3.62 15.64 21.74
C ASP A 6 -2.64 15.36 20.58
N ALA A 7 -3.05 14.61 19.55
CA ALA A 7 -2.20 14.38 18.37
C ALA A 7 -2.05 15.59 17.42
N ALA A 8 -2.72 16.72 17.72
CA ALA A 8 -2.81 17.87 16.81
C ALA A 8 -1.71 18.94 17.00
N VAL A 9 -0.77 18.80 17.96
CA VAL A 9 0.14 19.91 18.35
C VAL A 9 1.62 19.70 17.98
N SER A 10 2.02 18.55 17.43
CA SER A 10 3.36 18.43 16.81
C SER A 10 3.23 17.80 15.43
N GLY A 11 3.63 18.52 14.37
CA GLY A 11 3.59 18.08 12.97
C GLY A 11 4.47 16.87 12.62
N ILE A 12 4.79 16.03 13.60
CA ILE A 12 5.51 14.77 13.43
C ILE A 12 4.49 13.68 13.79
N GLY A 13 3.84 13.16 12.75
CA GLY A 13 2.83 12.11 12.84
C GLY A 13 3.37 10.78 13.36
N GLY A 14 2.49 9.95 13.92
CA GLY A 14 2.80 8.54 14.22
C GLY A 14 2.72 7.64 12.98
N TRP A 15 2.91 6.34 13.19
CA TRP A 15 2.78 5.33 12.13
C TRP A 15 1.40 5.37 11.46
N LEU A 16 1.41 5.19 10.14
CA LEU A 16 0.20 5.05 9.33
C LEU A 16 -0.26 3.61 9.33
N THR A 17 -1.46 3.34 9.81
CA THR A 17 -2.07 2.01 9.71
C THR A 17 -3.07 1.94 8.56
N ASP A 18 -3.16 0.76 7.94
CA ASP A 18 -4.39 0.37 7.25
C ASP A 18 -5.00 -0.86 7.90
N GLU A 19 -6.33 -0.90 7.92
CA GLU A 19 -7.06 -2.15 8.02
C GLU A 19 -7.21 -2.69 6.60
N THR A 20 -6.24 -3.46 6.12
CA THR A 20 -6.24 -3.98 4.75
C THR A 20 -7.40 -4.97 4.55
N PRO A 21 -8.35 -4.71 3.61
CA PRO A 21 -9.32 -5.72 3.20
C PRO A 21 -8.66 -6.90 2.46
N GLU A 22 -7.46 -6.68 1.92
CA GLU A 22 -6.73 -7.64 1.08
C GLU A 22 -6.11 -8.78 1.91
N GLN A 23 -5.78 -8.53 3.17
CA GLN A 23 -5.25 -9.54 4.08
C GLN A 23 -6.36 -10.35 4.75
N ALA A 24 -7.51 -9.72 5.06
CA ALA A 24 -8.72 -10.41 5.53
C ALA A 24 -9.20 -11.49 4.54
N ALA A 25 -8.88 -11.33 3.26
CA ALA A 25 -9.27 -12.26 2.20
C ALA A 25 -8.26 -13.40 1.94
N LEU A 26 -7.16 -13.47 2.68
CA LEU A 26 -6.33 -14.68 2.75
C LEU A 26 -7.04 -15.81 3.53
N GLY A 27 -8.24 -15.54 4.07
CA GLY A 27 -8.99 -16.43 4.94
C GLY A 27 -8.37 -16.50 6.34
N PRO A 28 -9.08 -17.06 7.33
CA PRO A 28 -8.41 -17.48 8.55
C PRO A 28 -7.32 -18.50 8.16
N VAL A 29 -6.06 -18.18 8.43
CA VAL A 29 -5.00 -19.18 8.40
C VAL A 29 -5.32 -20.13 9.57
N PHE A 30 -5.96 -21.25 9.27
CA PHE A 30 -6.26 -22.27 10.28
C PHE A 30 -4.94 -22.77 10.88
N VAL A 31 -4.65 -22.32 12.09
CA VAL A 31 -3.73 -23.03 12.97
C VAL A 31 -4.50 -24.23 13.47
N SER A 32 -3.99 -25.43 13.21
CA SER A 32 -4.33 -26.60 14.01
C SER A 32 -3.74 -26.36 15.41
N THR A 33 -4.42 -25.56 16.24
CA THR A 33 -4.14 -25.52 17.67
C THR A 33 -4.81 -26.75 18.25
N GLY A 34 -3.99 -27.73 18.66
CA GLY A 34 -4.46 -28.78 19.55
C GLY A 34 -5.18 -28.17 20.76
N ASP A 35 -6.29 -28.80 21.11
CA ASP A 35 -7.22 -28.53 22.21
C ASP A 35 -6.73 -27.56 23.31
N VAL A 36 -7.23 -26.32 23.27
CA VAL A 36 -7.33 -25.49 24.48
C VAL A 36 -8.79 -25.03 24.62
N PRO A 37 -9.55 -25.57 25.58
CA PRO A 37 -10.93 -25.16 25.80
C PRO A 37 -10.99 -23.91 26.69
N GLY A 38 -11.64 -22.87 26.16
CA GLY A 38 -12.15 -21.74 26.95
C GLY A 38 -11.49 -20.41 26.64
N GLY A 39 -12.28 -19.47 26.09
CA GLY A 39 -11.93 -18.05 26.08
C GLY A 39 -12.31 -17.32 24.79
N VAL A 40 -13.58 -16.93 24.68
CA VAL A 40 -14.00 -15.89 23.74
C VAL A 40 -13.34 -14.57 24.16
N LEU A 41 -12.24 -14.19 23.49
CA LEU A 41 -11.71 -12.82 23.37
C LEU A 41 -10.67 -12.73 22.21
N ALA A 42 -10.88 -13.51 21.13
CA ALA A 42 -10.00 -13.55 19.95
C ALA A 42 -10.57 -12.78 18.74
N ALA A 43 -11.69 -12.07 18.88
CA ALA A 43 -12.36 -11.43 17.74
C ALA A 43 -11.85 -10.00 17.43
N GLU A 44 -11.21 -9.31 18.40
CA GLU A 44 -10.86 -7.89 18.27
C GLU A 44 -9.36 -7.62 18.04
N LEU A 45 -8.48 -8.62 18.18
CA LEU A 45 -7.03 -8.50 17.93
C LEU A 45 -6.57 -9.20 16.64
N SER A 46 -7.50 -9.49 15.71
CA SER A 46 -7.29 -10.50 14.68
C SER A 46 -7.31 -10.00 13.23
N ARG A 47 -6.60 -8.91 12.94
CA ARG A 47 -6.34 -8.46 11.56
C ARG A 47 -4.86 -8.09 11.44
N PRO A 48 -4.13 -8.61 10.44
CA PRO A 48 -2.75 -8.19 10.28
C PRO A 48 -2.77 -6.71 9.85
N ALA A 49 -1.93 -5.92 10.52
CA ALA A 49 -1.82 -4.49 10.31
C ALA A 49 -0.48 -4.21 9.64
N VAL A 50 -0.50 -3.35 8.62
CA VAL A 50 0.70 -2.78 8.04
C VAL A 50 0.86 -1.36 8.57
N TRP A 51 1.97 -1.10 9.24
CA TRP A 51 2.37 0.23 9.68
C TRP A 51 3.36 0.81 8.69
N HIS A 52 3.06 1.97 8.12
CA HIS A 52 4.01 2.70 7.27
C HIS A 52 4.63 3.86 8.05
N PHE A 53 5.95 4.01 7.91
CA PHE A 53 6.64 5.19 8.39
C PHE A 53 6.10 6.41 7.61
N PRO A 54 5.78 7.53 8.28
CA PRO A 54 5.03 8.61 7.66
C PRO A 54 5.77 9.30 6.51
N TRP A 55 7.11 9.23 6.49
CA TRP A 55 7.97 9.91 5.52
C TRP A 55 8.63 8.93 4.56
N PRO A 56 8.85 9.34 3.31
CA PRO A 56 9.67 8.56 2.41
C PRO A 56 11.12 8.66 2.86
N LEU A 57 11.85 7.55 2.75
CA LEU A 57 13.28 7.47 3.04
C LEU A 57 14.01 7.06 1.78
N THR A 58 15.09 7.77 1.46
CA THR A 58 16.01 7.51 0.35
C THR A 58 17.45 7.64 0.86
N GLY A 59 18.45 7.55 -0.03
CA GLY A 59 19.86 7.62 0.35
C GLY A 59 20.42 6.25 0.76
N LYS A 60 21.46 6.27 1.59
CA LYS A 60 22.15 5.05 2.06
C LYS A 60 21.92 4.89 3.55
N PHE A 61 21.22 3.84 3.96
CA PHE A 61 20.92 3.62 5.37
C PHE A 61 20.77 2.14 5.70
N ARG A 62 20.82 1.83 7.00
CA ARG A 62 20.56 0.51 7.55
C ARG A 62 19.51 0.62 8.63
N ILE A 63 18.48 -0.21 8.57
CA ILE A 63 17.57 -0.46 9.69
C ILE A 63 18.03 -1.72 10.38
N ARG A 64 18.31 -1.61 11.68
CA ARG A 64 18.71 -2.73 12.52
C ARG A 64 17.60 -3.06 13.50
N SER A 65 17.31 -4.35 13.62
CA SER A 65 16.34 -4.93 14.55
C SER A 65 16.96 -6.07 15.34
N GLN A 66 16.42 -6.33 16.52
CA GLN A 66 16.80 -7.46 17.35
C GLN A 66 15.56 -8.30 17.65
N PHE A 67 15.70 -9.61 17.62
CA PHE A 67 14.63 -10.55 17.94
C PHE A 67 15.20 -11.80 18.62
N ALA A 68 14.40 -12.48 19.43
CA ALA A 68 14.79 -13.71 20.11
C ALA A 68 14.52 -14.95 19.26
N VAL A 69 15.15 -16.08 19.61
CA VAL A 69 14.88 -17.39 18.98
C VAL A 69 13.43 -17.83 19.21
N SER A 70 12.80 -17.39 20.31
CA SER A 70 11.38 -17.63 20.59
C SER A 70 10.43 -16.96 19.60
N ASP A 71 10.89 -15.93 18.88
CA ASP A 71 10.01 -15.05 18.10
C ASP A 71 9.72 -15.61 16.70
N PHE A 72 10.36 -16.72 16.34
CA PHE A 72 10.14 -17.31 15.03
C PHE A 72 8.73 -17.90 14.87
N PRO A 73 8.13 -17.79 13.67
CA PRO A 73 8.67 -17.15 12.48
C PRO A 73 8.67 -15.61 12.59
N VAL A 74 9.74 -14.98 12.11
CA VAL A 74 9.91 -13.51 12.21
C VAL A 74 9.71 -12.81 10.87
N THR A 75 9.30 -11.55 10.93
CA THR A 75 9.34 -10.61 9.80
C THR A 75 10.35 -9.51 10.09
N LEU A 76 11.26 -9.28 9.15
CA LEU A 76 12.12 -8.10 9.17
C LEU A 76 11.35 -6.89 8.62
N PRO A 77 11.76 -5.65 8.96
CA PRO A 77 11.17 -4.45 8.40
C PRO A 77 11.13 -4.49 6.88
N GLY A 78 10.05 -3.96 6.31
CA GLY A 78 9.87 -3.85 4.88
C GLY A 78 10.34 -2.50 4.33
N TYR A 79 10.81 -2.50 3.09
CA TYR A 79 11.15 -1.31 2.33
C TYR A 79 10.98 -1.58 0.82
N ALA A 80 10.76 -0.54 0.01
CA ALA A 80 10.52 -0.70 -1.43
C ALA A 80 9.32 -1.60 -1.77
N GLY A 81 8.32 -1.65 -0.87
CA GLY A 81 7.16 -2.54 -0.98
C GLY A 81 7.47 -4.03 -0.79
N LEU A 82 8.65 -4.38 -0.27
CA LEU A 82 9.09 -5.76 -0.03
C LEU A 82 9.52 -5.94 1.43
N MET A 83 9.25 -7.12 2.00
CA MET A 83 9.71 -7.53 3.33
C MET A 83 10.24 -8.97 3.30
N LEU A 84 11.08 -9.32 4.27
CA LEU A 84 11.58 -10.69 4.45
C LEU A 84 10.90 -11.38 5.63
N ALA A 85 10.39 -12.58 5.37
CA ALA A 85 10.02 -13.54 6.40
C ALA A 85 11.07 -14.64 6.51
N LEU A 86 11.38 -15.03 7.74
CA LEU A 86 12.33 -16.11 8.04
C LEU A 86 11.74 -17.06 9.07
N ASP A 87 11.82 -18.36 8.82
CA ASP A 87 11.41 -19.39 9.77
C ASP A 87 12.61 -20.05 10.47
N GLN A 88 12.33 -20.86 11.49
CA GLN A 88 13.36 -21.58 12.27
C GLN A 88 14.16 -22.59 11.44
N GLN A 89 13.61 -23.05 10.31
CA GLN A 89 14.25 -24.02 9.43
C GLN A 89 15.21 -23.34 8.44
N GLY A 90 15.26 -22.00 8.40
CA GLY A 90 16.07 -21.24 7.45
C GLY A 90 15.38 -20.99 6.11
N THR A 91 14.06 -21.25 6.02
CA THR A 91 13.27 -20.85 4.87
C THR A 91 13.09 -19.34 4.91
N THR A 92 13.50 -18.71 3.82
CA THR A 92 13.31 -17.28 3.59
C THR A 92 12.19 -17.09 2.58
N THR A 93 11.24 -16.20 2.87
CA THR A 93 10.16 -15.83 1.95
C THR A 93 10.16 -14.32 1.78
N VAL A 94 10.40 -13.84 0.56
CA VAL A 94 10.20 -12.44 0.19
C VAL A 94 8.72 -12.23 -0.08
N LEU A 95 8.15 -11.27 0.65
CA LEU A 95 6.75 -10.91 0.58
C LEU A 95 6.64 -9.47 0.05
N SER A 96 5.63 -9.19 -0.76
CA SER A 96 5.24 -7.80 -1.00
C SER A 96 4.52 -7.22 0.23
N CYS A 97 4.38 -5.91 0.31
CA CYS A 97 3.60 -5.22 1.34
C CYS A 97 2.10 -5.61 1.35
N SER A 98 1.58 -6.24 0.29
CA SER A 98 0.23 -6.86 0.28
C SER A 98 0.22 -8.32 0.78
N ALA A 99 1.30 -8.77 1.43
CA ALA A 99 1.56 -10.15 1.83
C ALA A 99 1.62 -11.16 0.67
N ALA A 100 1.72 -10.71 -0.60
CA ALA A 100 1.95 -11.61 -1.73
C ALA A 100 3.31 -12.31 -1.59
N VAL A 101 3.33 -13.64 -1.66
CA VAL A 101 4.58 -14.39 -1.82
C VAL A 101 5.17 -14.05 -3.19
N VAL A 102 6.36 -13.45 -3.18
CA VAL A 102 7.10 -13.14 -4.40
C VAL A 102 8.08 -14.26 -4.71
N GLN A 103 8.87 -14.65 -3.71
CA GLN A 103 9.85 -15.71 -3.86
C GLN A 103 10.09 -16.39 -2.52
N ARG A 104 10.38 -17.70 -2.56
CA ARG A 104 10.74 -18.50 -1.40
C ARG A 104 12.01 -19.28 -1.70
N ARG A 105 12.93 -19.35 -0.73
CA ARG A 105 14.20 -20.06 -0.85
C ARG A 105 14.63 -20.64 0.49
N GLN A 106 15.27 -21.81 0.46
CA GLN A 106 16.05 -22.34 1.57
C GLN A 106 17.42 -21.64 1.64
N SER A 107 17.69 -20.89 2.71
CA SER A 107 18.93 -20.10 2.84
C SER A 107 20.09 -20.89 3.48
N GLY A 108 19.81 -22.05 4.09
CA GLY A 108 20.79 -22.84 4.84
C GLY A 108 21.16 -22.22 6.20
N TRP A 109 20.77 -20.97 6.45
CA TRP A 109 20.90 -20.29 7.73
C TRP A 109 20.11 -21.02 8.82
N ARG A 110 20.64 -21.02 10.04
CA ARG A 110 19.98 -21.58 11.22
C ARG A 110 20.08 -20.61 12.38
N PRO A 111 19.05 -20.51 13.22
CA PRO A 111 19.14 -19.71 14.43
C PRO A 111 20.26 -20.27 15.33
N PRO A 112 20.97 -19.40 16.07
CA PRO A 112 21.95 -19.84 17.05
C PRO A 112 21.27 -20.67 18.14
N ALA A 113 22.01 -21.62 18.74
CA ALA A 113 21.50 -22.43 19.85
C ALA A 113 21.42 -21.66 21.18
N SER A 114 21.97 -20.44 21.24
CA SER A 114 21.94 -19.58 22.41
C SER A 114 20.69 -18.70 22.44
N ASP A 115 20.25 -18.31 23.63
CA ASP A 115 19.21 -17.29 23.84
C ASP A 115 19.68 -15.85 23.57
N SER A 116 20.86 -15.67 22.97
CA SER A 116 21.35 -14.34 22.57
C SER A 116 20.43 -13.73 21.51
N PRO A 117 20.14 -12.42 21.59
CA PRO A 117 19.37 -11.73 20.55
C PRO A 117 20.00 -11.91 19.17
N ILE A 118 19.15 -12.23 18.20
CA ILE A 118 19.50 -12.32 16.78
C ILE A 118 19.38 -10.91 16.19
N VAL A 119 20.40 -10.50 15.44
CA VAL A 119 20.42 -9.20 14.78
C VAL A 119 19.98 -9.36 13.33
N GLY A 120 18.95 -8.62 12.94
CA GLY A 120 18.52 -8.46 11.55
C GLY A 120 18.82 -7.06 11.05
N ASP A 121 19.47 -6.98 9.88
CA ASP A 121 19.78 -5.73 9.20
C ASP A 121 19.07 -5.69 7.84
N LEU A 122 18.29 -4.63 7.61
CA LEU A 122 17.81 -4.20 6.30
C LEU A 122 18.74 -3.08 5.82
N GLN A 123 19.51 -3.32 4.77
CA GLN A 123 20.43 -2.32 4.20
C GLN A 123 19.92 -1.80 2.87
N VAL A 124 19.83 -0.48 2.74
CA VAL A 124 19.51 0.24 1.51
C VAL A 124 20.75 1.00 1.06
N ALA A 125 21.31 0.63 -0.08
CA ALA A 125 22.44 1.34 -0.69
C ALA A 125 22.52 1.04 -2.19
N ASP A 126 22.88 2.03 -3.00
CA ASP A 126 23.20 1.83 -4.43
C ASP A 126 22.08 1.09 -5.21
N GLN A 127 20.82 1.45 -4.93
CA GLN A 127 19.60 0.81 -5.49
C GLN A 127 19.46 -0.69 -5.17
N GLN A 128 20.20 -1.18 -4.17
CA GLN A 128 20.07 -2.51 -3.62
C GLN A 128 19.38 -2.46 -2.26
N LEU A 129 18.55 -3.48 -2.03
CA LEU A 129 18.00 -3.82 -0.74
C LEU A 129 18.59 -5.15 -0.30
N ARG A 130 19.29 -5.17 0.83
CA ARG A 130 19.88 -6.39 1.39
C ARG A 130 19.25 -6.73 2.73
N TYR A 131 18.97 -8.01 2.93
CA TYR A 131 18.56 -8.57 4.21
C TYR A 131 19.67 -9.44 4.76
N ILE A 132 20.22 -9.05 5.90
CA ILE A 132 21.33 -9.72 6.57
C ILE A 132 20.84 -10.16 7.95
N VAL A 133 21.10 -11.40 8.35
CA VAL A 133 20.74 -11.91 9.69
C VAL A 133 21.96 -12.61 10.29
N SER A 134 22.40 -12.17 11.46
CA SER A 134 23.63 -12.66 12.12
C SER A 134 24.80 -12.77 11.14
N ASP A 135 25.12 -11.66 10.48
CA ASP A 135 26.19 -11.52 9.46
C ASP A 135 26.03 -12.36 8.18
N SER A 136 24.95 -13.12 8.04
CA SER A 136 24.65 -13.91 6.84
C SER A 136 23.76 -13.12 5.89
N ASP A 137 24.23 -12.89 4.66
CA ASP A 137 23.41 -12.28 3.59
C ASP A 137 22.38 -13.31 3.10
N LEU A 138 21.10 -13.04 3.42
CA LEU A 138 20.00 -13.91 3.04
C LEU A 138 19.47 -13.55 1.65
N TRP A 139 19.39 -12.26 1.35
CA TRP A 139 18.84 -11.72 0.11
C TRP A 139 19.51 -10.40 -0.27
N SER A 140 19.77 -10.25 -1.57
CA SER A 140 20.01 -8.95 -2.22
C SER A 140 18.99 -8.80 -3.33
N LEU A 141 18.25 -7.70 -3.31
CA LEU A 141 17.16 -7.40 -4.22
C LEU A 141 17.47 -6.07 -4.90
N ASN A 142 17.20 -5.96 -6.20
CA ASN A 142 17.14 -4.66 -6.83
C ASN A 142 15.97 -3.89 -6.22
N ALA A 143 16.25 -2.85 -5.44
CA ALA A 143 15.26 -1.86 -5.06
C ALA A 143 15.12 -0.90 -6.25
N ALA A 144 14.47 -1.39 -7.31
CA ALA A 144 14.27 -0.63 -8.54
C ALA A 144 13.70 0.76 -8.21
N GLU A 145 14.52 1.77 -8.49
CA GLU A 145 14.07 3.13 -8.80
C GLU A 145 13.13 3.81 -7.80
N GLU A 146 13.38 3.76 -6.48
CA GLU A 146 12.67 4.60 -5.48
C GLU A 146 11.13 4.57 -5.56
N ALA A 147 10.51 3.55 -6.17
CA ALA A 147 9.10 3.59 -6.54
C ALA A 147 8.14 3.53 -5.34
N SER A 148 8.61 2.94 -4.24
CA SER A 148 7.88 2.85 -2.97
C SER A 148 8.86 3.04 -1.80
N PRO A 149 9.39 4.25 -1.59
CA PRO A 149 10.50 4.53 -0.66
C PRO A 149 10.03 4.60 0.79
N TRP A 150 9.16 3.67 1.19
CA TRP A 150 8.52 3.65 2.50
C TRP A 150 9.10 2.51 3.33
N LEU A 151 9.56 2.85 4.52
CA LEU A 151 9.74 1.86 5.58
C LEU A 151 8.36 1.42 6.06
N PHE A 152 8.14 0.12 6.19
CA PHE A 152 6.91 -0.41 6.76
C PHE A 152 7.20 -1.60 7.67
N LEU A 153 6.27 -1.84 8.59
CA LEU A 153 6.26 -2.99 9.48
C LEU A 153 4.95 -3.73 9.24
N GLN A 154 5.00 -5.06 9.26
CA GLN A 154 3.81 -5.87 9.09
C GLN A 154 3.82 -6.98 10.15
N LEU A 155 2.78 -6.99 10.98
CA LEU A 155 2.49 -8.14 11.84
C LEU A 155 1.67 -9.13 11.03
N ASP A 156 2.00 -10.40 11.19
CA ASP A 156 1.15 -11.51 10.78
C ASP A 156 0.58 -12.12 12.07
N MET A 157 -0.65 -12.63 12.02
CA MET A 157 -1.34 -13.26 13.17
C MET A 157 -0.54 -14.40 13.80
N LEU A 158 0.41 -14.96 13.05
CA LEU A 158 1.28 -16.06 13.44
C LEU A 158 2.69 -15.62 13.85
N ARG A 159 2.99 -14.32 13.84
CA ARG A 159 4.34 -13.77 13.99
C ARG A 159 4.33 -12.63 14.99
N GLN A 160 4.73 -12.94 16.22
CA GLN A 160 5.03 -11.93 17.22
C GLN A 160 6.49 -11.54 17.01
N SER A 161 6.72 -10.45 16.27
CA SER A 161 8.03 -9.81 16.29
C SER A 161 7.98 -8.71 17.35
N ASP A 162 8.79 -8.87 18.40
CA ASP A 162 9.05 -7.73 19.28
C ASP A 162 9.88 -6.72 18.47
N TRP A 163 9.31 -5.53 18.34
CA TRP A 163 9.84 -4.43 17.58
C TRP A 163 10.53 -3.40 18.48
N ALA A 164 10.78 -3.78 19.73
CA ALA A 164 11.75 -3.12 20.56
C ALA A 164 13.14 -3.17 19.89
N HIS A 165 13.93 -2.11 20.08
CA HIS A 165 15.33 -2.01 19.62
C HIS A 165 15.56 -1.74 18.12
N PHE A 166 14.64 -1.04 17.46
CA PHE A 166 14.93 -0.47 16.14
C PHE A 166 15.92 0.70 16.20
N SER A 167 16.90 0.64 15.31
CA SER A 167 17.76 1.78 15.03
C SER A 167 17.94 1.94 13.52
N ILE A 168 18.18 3.19 13.14
CA ILE A 168 18.54 3.56 11.78
C ILE A 168 19.91 4.23 11.82
N GLU A 169 20.79 3.78 10.94
CA GLU A 169 22.16 4.26 10.77
C GLU A 169 22.39 4.69 9.32
N GLY A 170 23.42 5.52 9.10
CA GLY A 170 23.82 5.99 7.76
C GLY A 170 23.33 7.40 7.46
N THR A 171 23.03 7.65 6.19
CA THR A 171 22.62 8.95 5.64
C THR A 171 21.26 8.84 4.94
N PRO A 172 20.18 8.53 5.68
CA PRO A 172 18.81 8.58 5.13
C PRO A 172 18.44 10.01 4.74
N GLN A 173 17.64 10.13 3.67
CA GLN A 173 17.17 11.40 3.14
C GLN A 173 15.66 11.35 2.94
N VAL A 174 14.98 12.47 3.23
CA VAL A 174 13.53 12.62 3.01
C VAL A 174 13.33 13.40 1.70
N PRO A 175 12.96 12.74 0.57
CA PRO A 175 12.70 13.46 -0.68
C PRO A 175 11.47 14.36 -0.53
N ARG A 176 11.37 15.46 -1.31
CA ARG A 176 10.19 16.36 -1.29
C ARG A 176 8.97 15.81 -2.05
N SER A 177 9.20 14.83 -2.91
CA SER A 177 8.18 14.21 -3.75
C SER A 177 8.58 12.79 -4.10
N VAL A 178 7.60 11.92 -4.29
CA VAL A 178 7.77 10.53 -4.71
C VAL A 178 6.96 10.29 -5.98
N SER A 179 7.62 9.81 -7.04
CA SER A 179 6.93 9.30 -8.22
C SER A 179 6.43 7.89 -7.95
N LEU A 180 5.11 7.71 -7.93
CA LEU A 180 4.49 6.41 -7.63
C LEU A 180 4.45 5.48 -8.85
N LEU A 181 4.76 5.98 -10.06
CA LEU A 181 4.84 5.19 -11.30
C LEU A 181 6.26 5.08 -11.83
N LYS A 182 7.24 4.96 -10.94
CA LYS A 182 8.65 4.83 -11.33
C LYS A 182 8.98 3.38 -11.74
N SER A 183 8.52 2.38 -10.97
CA SER A 183 8.78 0.96 -11.29
C SER A 183 7.71 0.33 -12.21
N THR A 184 8.17 -0.40 -13.23
CA THR A 184 7.28 -1.12 -14.16
C THR A 184 6.59 -2.33 -13.55
N ASP A 185 7.08 -2.85 -12.43
CA ASP A 185 6.44 -3.94 -11.70
C ASP A 185 5.37 -3.47 -10.70
N LEU A 186 5.07 -2.17 -10.69
CA LEU A 186 4.05 -1.54 -9.85
C LEU A 186 4.24 -1.82 -8.35
N ARG A 187 5.51 -1.94 -7.89
CA ARG A 187 5.84 -1.96 -6.45
C ARG A 187 5.17 -0.81 -5.71
N GLY A 188 4.60 -1.11 -4.54
CA GLY A 188 3.83 -0.14 -3.76
C GLY A 188 2.36 -0.02 -4.18
N TRP A 189 1.93 -0.74 -5.22
CA TRP A 189 0.53 -0.82 -5.65
C TRP A 189 -0.02 -2.23 -5.49
N SER A 190 -1.33 -2.34 -5.28
CA SER A 190 -2.04 -3.62 -5.21
C SER A 190 -3.34 -3.58 -6.01
N SER A 191 -3.55 -4.57 -6.88
CA SER A 191 -4.83 -4.83 -7.54
C SER A 191 -5.56 -6.05 -6.95
N ARG A 192 -5.08 -6.60 -5.83
CA ARG A 192 -5.64 -7.83 -5.24
C ARG A 192 -7.12 -7.70 -4.95
N SER A 193 -7.53 -6.56 -4.42
CA SER A 193 -8.93 -6.28 -4.10
C SER A 193 -9.88 -6.28 -5.31
N SER A 194 -9.37 -6.18 -6.55
CA SER A 194 -10.18 -6.32 -7.77
C SER A 194 -10.05 -7.68 -8.47
N GLY A 195 -9.16 -8.56 -7.97
CA GLY A 195 -8.82 -9.84 -8.59
C GLY A 195 -8.10 -9.68 -9.94
N GLN A 196 -7.60 -8.47 -10.26
CA GLN A 196 -6.88 -8.21 -11.50
C GLN A 196 -5.39 -8.50 -11.35
N SER A 197 -4.75 -8.89 -12.43
CA SER A 197 -3.31 -9.19 -12.48
C SER A 197 -2.44 -7.93 -12.60
N GLN A 198 -1.27 -7.96 -11.95
CA GLN A 198 -0.18 -7.00 -12.08
C GLN A 198 1.02 -7.69 -12.73
N PRO A 199 2.04 -6.95 -13.20
CA PRO A 199 3.28 -7.55 -13.66
C PRO A 199 3.96 -8.28 -12.50
N ASP A 200 4.64 -9.38 -12.80
CA ASP A 200 5.40 -10.10 -11.79
C ASP A 200 6.50 -9.20 -11.20
N LEU A 201 6.61 -9.23 -9.87
CA LEU A 201 7.69 -8.55 -9.15
C LEU A 201 9.02 -9.21 -9.52
N ARG A 202 9.82 -8.52 -10.33
CA ARG A 202 11.14 -9.00 -10.77
C ARG A 202 12.17 -8.71 -9.68
N ILE A 203 12.48 -9.74 -8.90
CA ILE A 203 13.49 -9.68 -7.84
C ILE A 203 14.90 -9.95 -8.39
N ASP A 204 15.03 -10.85 -9.37
CA ASP A 204 16.31 -11.28 -9.92
C ASP A 204 16.25 -11.28 -11.47
N PRO A 205 17.13 -10.56 -12.18
CA PRO A 205 17.19 -10.59 -13.64
C PRO A 205 17.54 -11.97 -14.21
N ALA A 206 18.20 -12.85 -13.43
CA ALA A 206 18.62 -14.18 -13.90
C ALA A 206 17.53 -15.26 -13.72
N SER A 207 16.50 -14.98 -12.90
CA SER A 207 15.48 -15.98 -12.54
C SER A 207 14.33 -15.96 -13.55
N HIS A 208 14.56 -16.58 -14.71
CA HIS A 208 13.52 -16.86 -15.72
C HIS A 208 12.72 -18.17 -15.44
N SER A 209 12.76 -18.70 -14.21
CA SER A 209 12.26 -20.04 -13.90
C SER A 209 10.76 -20.14 -13.58
N GLY A 210 9.99 -19.06 -13.70
CA GLY A 210 8.52 -19.13 -13.76
C GLY A 210 8.07 -18.97 -15.20
N GLN A 211 7.18 -19.84 -15.70
CA GLN A 211 6.50 -19.57 -16.97
C GLN A 211 5.91 -18.15 -16.90
N PRO A 212 6.19 -17.27 -17.88
CA PRO A 212 5.58 -15.95 -17.89
C PRO A 212 4.05 -16.12 -17.86
N PRO A 213 3.32 -15.23 -17.16
CA PRO A 213 1.87 -15.24 -17.19
C PRO A 213 1.40 -15.33 -18.65
N VAL A 214 0.49 -16.26 -18.93
CA VAL A 214 -0.08 -16.39 -20.26
C VAL A 214 -0.94 -15.16 -20.53
N GLY A 215 -0.39 -14.19 -21.26
CA GLY A 215 -1.03 -12.93 -21.63
C GLY A 215 -0.49 -11.71 -20.87
N SER A 216 -0.72 -10.52 -21.43
CA SER A 216 -0.38 -9.25 -20.77
C SER A 216 -1.21 -9.06 -19.50
N PRO A 217 -0.61 -8.60 -18.39
CA PRO A 217 -1.34 -8.34 -17.14
C PRO A 217 -2.43 -7.28 -17.35
N ASP A 218 -3.46 -7.32 -16.49
CA ASP A 218 -4.58 -6.35 -16.52
C ASP A 218 -4.10 -4.92 -16.26
N TRP A 219 -3.09 -4.80 -15.39
CA TRP A 219 -2.39 -3.55 -15.09
C TRP A 219 -0.97 -3.61 -15.60
N TYR A 220 -0.51 -2.57 -16.30
CA TYR A 220 0.87 -2.45 -16.73
C TYR A 220 1.29 -1.00 -16.88
N LEU A 221 2.60 -0.74 -16.69
CA LEU A 221 3.23 0.55 -16.94
C LEU A 221 4.07 0.46 -18.21
N GLN A 222 3.77 1.32 -19.18
CA GLN A 222 4.56 1.41 -20.42
C GLN A 222 4.81 2.88 -20.74
N SER A 223 6.07 3.24 -20.97
CA SER A 223 6.47 4.61 -21.32
C SER A 223 5.92 5.68 -20.36
N GLY A 224 5.91 5.38 -19.05
CA GLY A 224 5.40 6.28 -18.01
C GLY A 224 3.87 6.36 -17.89
N VAL A 225 3.12 5.57 -18.66
CA VAL A 225 1.65 5.50 -18.62
C VAL A 225 1.20 4.19 -17.99
N LEU A 226 0.57 4.28 -16.82
CA LEU A 226 -0.16 3.19 -16.19
C LEU A 226 -1.44 2.95 -16.97
N THR A 227 -1.63 1.72 -17.42
CA THR A 227 -2.82 1.30 -18.16
C THR A 227 -3.57 0.21 -17.39
N GLY A 228 -4.86 0.43 -17.17
CA GLY A 228 -5.82 -0.60 -16.76
C GLY A 228 -6.58 -1.09 -17.99
N ARG A 229 -6.37 -2.35 -18.37
CA ARG A 229 -6.88 -2.91 -19.63
C ARG A 229 -8.39 -3.06 -19.60
N ARG A 230 -9.06 -2.71 -20.70
CA ARG A 230 -10.46 -3.10 -20.90
C ARG A 230 -10.57 -4.62 -20.99
N SER A 231 -11.44 -5.20 -20.17
CA SER A 231 -11.67 -6.65 -20.16
C SER A 231 -13.14 -6.97 -19.95
N LEU A 232 -13.67 -7.80 -20.85
CA LEU A 232 -15.00 -8.39 -20.71
C LEU A 232 -14.96 -9.68 -19.86
N GLN A 233 -13.76 -10.21 -19.59
CA GLN A 233 -13.61 -11.38 -18.73
C GLN A 233 -13.96 -10.99 -17.30
N ARG A 234 -14.82 -11.79 -16.67
CA ARG A 234 -14.95 -11.77 -15.21
C ARG A 234 -13.67 -12.39 -14.65
N ALA A 235 -12.87 -11.62 -13.91
CA ALA A 235 -11.83 -12.17 -13.06
C ALA A 235 -12.43 -13.36 -12.29
N ALA A 236 -11.76 -14.51 -12.32
CA ALA A 236 -12.16 -15.63 -11.49
C ALA A 236 -12.21 -15.14 -10.05
N PRO A 237 -13.28 -15.46 -9.29
CA PRO A 237 -13.38 -14.99 -7.92
C PRO A 237 -12.17 -15.49 -7.13
N LEU A 238 -11.44 -14.57 -6.51
CA LEU A 238 -10.52 -14.96 -5.45
C LEU A 238 -11.38 -15.57 -4.32
N PRO A 239 -11.00 -16.74 -3.77
CA PRO A 239 -11.70 -17.31 -2.62
C PRO A 239 -11.87 -16.27 -1.51
N GLY A 240 -13.08 -16.09 -0.99
CA GLY A 240 -13.36 -15.15 0.10
C GLY A 240 -13.79 -13.74 -0.31
N PHE A 241 -13.83 -13.37 -1.60
CA PHE A 241 -14.31 -12.06 -2.04
C PHE A 241 -15.74 -12.12 -2.64
N PRO A 242 -16.64 -11.20 -2.25
CA PRO A 242 -17.99 -11.13 -2.82
C PRO A 242 -17.95 -10.76 -4.32
N GLN A 243 -18.89 -11.32 -5.09
CA GLN A 243 -19.09 -10.95 -6.50
C GLN A 243 -19.62 -9.51 -6.57
N VAL A 244 -18.87 -8.59 -7.18
CA VAL A 244 -19.39 -7.26 -7.50
C VAL A 244 -20.17 -7.36 -8.82
N VAL A 245 -21.40 -6.81 -8.82
CA VAL A 245 -22.34 -6.85 -9.96
C VAL A 245 -21.82 -6.08 -11.16
N GLU A 246 -21.00 -5.03 -10.95
CA GLU A 246 -20.30 -4.31 -12.02
C GLU A 246 -18.79 -4.59 -11.97
N PRO A 247 -18.16 -4.94 -13.11
CA PRO A 247 -16.73 -5.20 -13.16
C PRO A 247 -15.96 -3.87 -13.16
N PHE A 248 -15.69 -3.34 -11.97
CA PHE A 248 -14.69 -2.29 -11.79
C PHE A 248 -13.29 -2.92 -11.80
N GLY A 249 -12.35 -2.25 -12.45
CA GLY A 249 -10.94 -2.48 -12.18
C GLY A 249 -10.47 -1.53 -11.08
N HIS A 250 -9.62 -2.01 -10.17
CA HIS A 250 -9.12 -1.20 -9.06
C HIS A 250 -7.67 -1.55 -8.74
N ILE A 251 -6.85 -0.52 -8.60
CA ILE A 251 -5.48 -0.60 -8.09
C ILE A 251 -5.28 0.49 -7.02
N VAL A 252 -4.65 0.14 -5.90
CA VAL A 252 -4.49 1.02 -4.74
C VAL A 252 -3.03 1.16 -4.35
N CYS A 253 -2.59 2.37 -3.99
CA CYS A 253 -1.30 2.61 -3.38
C CYS A 253 -1.31 2.08 -1.94
N GLN A 254 -0.32 1.26 -1.59
CA GLN A 254 -0.30 0.53 -0.32
C GLN A 254 -0.11 1.45 0.90
N ARG A 255 0.55 2.60 0.73
CA ARG A 255 0.76 3.57 1.82
C ARG A 255 -0.43 4.53 1.91
N PRO A 256 -1.17 4.57 3.04
CA PRO A 256 -2.28 5.50 3.24
C PRO A 256 -1.85 6.97 3.15
N MET A 257 -2.74 7.88 2.78
CA MET A 257 -2.45 9.31 2.83
C MET A 257 -2.47 9.84 4.27
N PHE A 258 -1.39 10.50 4.68
CA PHE A 258 -1.26 11.25 5.93
C PHE A 258 -1.84 12.67 5.76
N PRO A 259 -2.42 13.30 6.81
CA PRO A 259 -2.79 14.71 6.76
C PRO A 259 -1.65 15.62 6.29
N GLY A 260 -1.93 16.48 5.32
CA GLY A 260 -0.92 17.31 4.63
C GLY A 260 -0.48 16.73 3.29
N ASP A 261 -0.67 15.43 3.06
CA ASP A 261 -0.29 14.83 1.80
C ASP A 261 -1.15 15.31 0.62
N ARG A 262 -0.50 15.32 -0.54
CA ARG A 262 -1.04 15.73 -1.82
C ARG A 262 -0.60 14.74 -2.88
N ILE A 263 -1.55 14.07 -3.52
CA ILE A 263 -1.31 13.24 -4.70
C ILE A 263 -1.78 14.01 -5.93
N SER A 264 -0.88 14.22 -6.88
CA SER A 264 -1.20 14.79 -8.18
C SER A 264 -1.04 13.72 -9.25
N TRP A 265 -1.89 13.72 -10.28
CA TRP A 265 -1.77 12.82 -11.41
C TRP A 265 -2.39 13.41 -12.67
N GLU A 266 -2.05 12.83 -13.81
CA GLU A 266 -2.72 13.09 -15.08
C GLU A 266 -3.49 11.86 -15.53
N PHE A 267 -4.70 12.05 -16.05
CA PHE A 267 -5.52 10.98 -16.59
C PHE A 267 -6.10 11.32 -17.96
N GLU A 268 -6.20 10.33 -18.83
CA GLU A 268 -6.87 10.50 -20.12
C GLU A 268 -8.38 10.37 -19.96
N TYR A 269 -9.12 11.37 -20.45
CA TYR A 269 -10.57 11.37 -20.50
C TYR A 269 -11.02 11.42 -21.96
N GLN A 270 -11.79 10.41 -22.35
CA GLN A 270 -12.54 10.39 -23.60
C GLN A 270 -13.89 9.73 -23.31
N PRO A 271 -15.01 10.47 -23.44
CA PRO A 271 -16.34 9.95 -23.09
C PRO A 271 -16.61 8.57 -23.70
N GLY A 272 -16.90 7.58 -22.85
CA GLY A 272 -17.22 6.21 -23.24
C GLY A 272 -16.04 5.34 -23.70
N GLN A 273 -14.81 5.87 -23.76
CA GLN A 273 -13.62 5.12 -24.19
C GLN A 273 -12.56 5.00 -23.09
N CYS A 274 -12.22 6.13 -22.46
CA CYS A 274 -11.20 6.21 -21.42
C CYS A 274 -11.72 7.06 -20.26
N HIS A 275 -11.67 6.49 -19.05
CA HIS A 275 -11.90 7.22 -17.81
C HIS A 275 -11.03 6.67 -16.70
N ALA A 276 -10.59 7.56 -15.81
CA ALA A 276 -9.93 7.20 -14.57
C ALA A 276 -10.64 7.93 -13.44
N PHE A 277 -11.16 7.18 -12.49
CA PHE A 277 -11.79 7.72 -11.30
C PHE A 277 -10.82 7.52 -10.14
N PRO A 278 -10.48 8.56 -9.37
CA PRO A 278 -9.72 8.35 -8.15
C PRO A 278 -10.59 7.65 -7.10
N SER A 279 -9.95 6.83 -6.27
CA SER A 279 -10.56 6.23 -5.08
C SER A 279 -9.80 6.59 -3.81
N ILE A 280 -10.53 6.59 -2.70
CA ILE A 280 -10.02 6.72 -1.35
C ILE A 280 -10.52 5.48 -0.59
N GLY A 281 -9.60 4.53 -0.36
CA GLY A 281 -9.96 3.19 0.06
C GLY A 281 -10.97 2.57 -0.92
N SER A 282 -12.18 2.31 -0.45
CA SER A 282 -13.27 1.75 -1.25
C SER A 282 -14.28 2.79 -1.77
N ALA A 283 -14.11 4.07 -1.45
CA ALA A 283 -14.93 5.15 -2.03
C ALA A 283 -14.35 5.61 -3.38
N ILE A 284 -15.23 5.85 -4.34
CA ILE A 284 -14.89 6.16 -5.73
C ILE A 284 -15.47 7.52 -6.08
N LEU A 285 -14.64 8.42 -6.61
CA LEU A 285 -15.08 9.71 -7.13
C LEU A 285 -15.22 9.60 -8.65
N GLU A 286 -16.44 9.32 -9.13
CA GLU A 286 -16.70 9.28 -10.55
C GLU A 286 -16.73 10.70 -11.14
N LEU A 287 -15.77 10.99 -12.01
CA LEU A 287 -15.62 12.29 -12.65
C LEU A 287 -16.35 12.29 -14.00
N HIS A 288 -17.44 13.04 -14.11
CA HIS A 288 -18.20 13.21 -15.35
C HIS A 288 -18.36 14.68 -15.69
N ALA A 289 -18.66 14.98 -16.97
CA ALA A 289 -18.84 16.36 -17.43
C ALA A 289 -20.06 17.04 -16.77
N ASP A 290 -21.07 16.26 -16.38
CA ASP A 290 -22.28 16.70 -15.70
C ASP A 290 -22.16 16.70 -14.17
N GLY A 291 -21.09 16.15 -13.61
CA GLY A 291 -20.88 16.17 -12.17
C GLY A 291 -19.85 15.19 -11.65
N ILE A 292 -19.51 15.35 -10.37
CA ILE A 292 -18.69 14.42 -9.61
C ILE A 292 -19.62 13.63 -8.71
N PHE A 293 -19.55 12.32 -8.81
CA PHE A 293 -20.42 11.42 -8.08
C PHE A 293 -19.62 10.56 -7.14
N LEU A 294 -20.06 10.46 -5.89
CA LEU A 294 -19.49 9.52 -4.93
C LEU A 294 -20.17 8.17 -5.12
N ASN A 295 -19.36 7.13 -5.32
CA ASN A 295 -19.77 5.74 -5.45
C ASN A 295 -18.93 4.85 -4.51
N SER A 296 -19.30 3.59 -4.32
CA SER A 296 -18.59 2.63 -3.45
C SER A 296 -18.35 1.30 -4.16
N ARG A 297 -17.22 0.66 -3.85
CA ARG A 297 -16.90 -0.69 -4.31
C ARG A 297 -17.58 -1.79 -3.49
N ASP A 298 -17.86 -1.56 -2.21
CA ASP A 298 -18.43 -2.59 -1.33
C ASP A 298 -19.64 -2.00 -0.55
N PRO A 299 -20.85 -2.55 -0.73
CA PRO A 299 -22.06 -2.01 -0.12
C PRO A 299 -22.25 -2.40 1.35
N ALA A 300 -21.47 -3.35 1.91
CA ALA A 300 -21.74 -3.94 3.22
C ALA A 300 -21.08 -3.19 4.41
N TRP A 301 -19.79 -2.84 4.33
CA TRP A 301 -19.07 -1.98 5.30
C TRP A 301 -19.58 -0.53 5.30
N TRP A 302 -20.33 -0.15 4.27
CA TRP A 302 -20.86 1.18 3.99
C TRP A 302 -21.89 1.70 5.00
N ARG A 303 -22.53 0.81 5.80
CA ARG A 303 -23.51 1.22 6.84
C ARG A 303 -22.92 2.08 7.96
N GLN A 304 -21.59 2.18 8.07
CA GLN A 304 -20.90 2.89 9.15
C GLN A 304 -20.43 4.31 8.78
N LEU A 305 -20.50 4.71 7.50
CA LEU A 305 -20.24 6.09 7.10
C LEU A 305 -21.47 6.94 7.39
N GLN A 306 -21.40 7.76 8.45
CA GLN A 306 -22.48 8.66 8.84
C GLN A 306 -22.89 9.55 7.65
N GLY A 307 -24.07 9.30 7.10
CA GLY A 307 -24.74 10.20 6.15
C GLY A 307 -24.83 9.75 4.69
N PHE A 308 -24.25 8.61 4.28
CA PHE A 308 -24.30 8.18 2.87
C PHE A 308 -24.96 6.81 2.68
N GLY A 309 -26.03 6.75 1.87
CA GLY A 309 -26.92 5.58 1.73
C GLY A 309 -26.46 4.45 0.77
N GLY A 310 -25.20 4.41 0.35
CA GLY A 310 -24.65 3.35 -0.51
C GLY A 310 -25.05 3.44 -1.98
N GLN A 311 -25.72 4.51 -2.39
CA GLN A 311 -26.08 4.78 -3.76
C GLN A 311 -25.16 5.83 -4.35
N ARG A 312 -24.83 5.69 -5.64
CA ARG A 312 -24.18 6.76 -6.41
C ARG A 312 -24.93 8.07 -6.17
N SER A 313 -24.25 9.05 -5.57
CA SER A 313 -24.85 10.36 -5.31
C SER A 313 -24.00 11.45 -5.94
N LEU A 314 -24.66 12.50 -6.40
CA LEU A 314 -23.96 13.73 -6.80
C LEU A 314 -23.33 14.36 -5.55
N LEU A 315 -22.07 14.77 -5.65
CA LEU A 315 -21.44 15.59 -4.62
C LEU A 315 -21.91 17.04 -4.79
N THR A 316 -22.67 17.52 -3.81
CA THR A 316 -23.13 18.90 -3.74
C THR A 316 -22.55 19.62 -2.53
N PRO A 317 -22.28 20.93 -2.63
CA PRO A 317 -22.35 21.76 -3.83
C PRO A 317 -21.11 21.59 -4.73
N GLN A 318 -21.30 21.45 -6.04
CA GLN A 318 -20.24 21.72 -7.01
C GLN A 318 -20.15 23.23 -7.18
N GLN A 319 -18.97 23.81 -6.97
CA GLN A 319 -18.80 25.26 -7.10
C GLN A 319 -18.95 25.72 -8.55
N HIS A 320 -18.48 24.90 -9.50
CA HIS A 320 -18.44 25.15 -10.94
C HIS A 320 -18.71 23.86 -11.74
N PRO A 321 -19.01 23.95 -13.05
CA PRO A 321 -19.01 22.79 -13.93
C PRO A 321 -17.66 22.05 -13.85
N VAL A 322 -17.69 20.72 -13.95
CA VAL A 322 -16.47 19.92 -13.89
C VAL A 322 -15.61 20.22 -15.13
N PRO A 323 -14.37 20.73 -14.98
CA PRO A 323 -13.58 21.26 -16.09
C PRO A 323 -12.89 20.15 -16.89
N LEU A 324 -13.59 19.05 -17.19
CA LEU A 324 -13.04 17.95 -17.98
C LEU A 324 -12.88 18.35 -19.45
N LYS A 325 -11.72 18.02 -20.03
CA LYS A 325 -11.45 18.15 -21.46
C LYS A 325 -11.15 16.79 -22.07
N ASN A 326 -11.41 16.63 -23.37
CA ASN A 326 -10.95 15.46 -24.09
C ASN A 326 -9.41 15.40 -24.07
N GLY A 327 -8.86 14.20 -23.84
CA GLY A 327 -7.43 13.98 -23.68
C GLY A 327 -6.98 14.06 -22.22
N TRP A 328 -5.75 14.54 -21.99
CA TRP A 328 -5.12 14.55 -20.67
C TRP A 328 -5.67 15.66 -19.76
N ASN A 329 -6.12 15.27 -18.57
CA ASN A 329 -6.58 16.14 -17.50
C ASN A 329 -5.62 16.01 -16.32
N GLN A 330 -5.39 17.11 -15.61
CA GLN A 330 -4.64 17.12 -14.36
C GLN A 330 -5.60 17.07 -13.20
N ALA A 331 -5.29 16.25 -12.21
CA ALA A 331 -6.03 16.16 -10.97
C ALA A 331 -5.10 16.18 -9.77
N GLN A 332 -5.64 16.59 -8.65
CA GLN A 332 -4.96 16.55 -7.38
C GLN A 332 -5.95 16.25 -6.26
N LEU A 333 -5.54 15.35 -5.37
CA LEU A 333 -6.23 15.03 -4.15
C LEU A 333 -5.34 15.42 -2.98
N ARG A 334 -5.86 16.29 -2.11
CA ARG A 334 -5.18 16.71 -0.88
C ARG A 334 -5.88 16.11 0.33
N ARG A 335 -5.12 15.50 1.23
CA ARG A 335 -5.60 15.07 2.55
C ARG A 335 -5.44 16.23 3.54
N THR A 336 -6.54 16.67 4.13
CA THR A 336 -6.57 17.66 5.22
C THR A 336 -6.70 16.96 6.56
N SER A 337 -6.70 17.72 7.66
CA SER A 337 -6.98 17.19 8.99
C SER A 337 -8.44 16.69 9.15
N SER A 338 -9.37 17.20 8.34
CA SER A 338 -10.80 16.91 8.42
C SER A 338 -11.37 16.13 7.24
N GLY A 339 -10.55 15.79 6.23
CA GLY A 339 -10.99 15.00 5.09
C GLY A 339 -10.15 15.22 3.84
N PHE A 340 -10.77 15.41 2.67
CA PHE A 340 -10.06 15.56 1.40
C PHE A 340 -10.54 16.76 0.58
N GLN A 341 -9.68 17.24 -0.31
CA GLN A 341 -10.02 18.26 -1.29
C GLN A 341 -9.61 17.76 -2.67
N LEU A 342 -10.51 17.90 -3.65
CA LEU A 342 -10.25 17.52 -5.04
C LEU A 342 -10.13 18.78 -5.90
N GLU A 343 -9.05 18.87 -6.67
CA GLU A 343 -8.81 19.87 -7.69
C GLU A 343 -8.71 19.20 -9.06
N LEU A 344 -9.33 19.78 -10.09
CA LEU A 344 -9.23 19.33 -11.47
C LEU A 344 -8.83 20.51 -12.36
N ASN A 345 -7.80 20.33 -13.18
CA ASN A 345 -7.31 21.32 -14.15
C ASN A 345 -7.13 22.73 -13.54
N GLY A 346 -6.59 22.82 -12.32
CA GLY A 346 -6.35 24.09 -11.62
C GLY A 346 -7.57 24.69 -10.92
N GLN A 347 -8.72 23.98 -10.89
CA GLN A 347 -9.95 24.45 -10.26
C GLN A 347 -10.37 23.52 -9.12
N GLN A 348 -10.52 24.06 -7.91
CA GLN A 348 -11.07 23.32 -6.77
C GLN A 348 -12.51 22.91 -7.09
N GLN A 349 -12.82 21.62 -6.94
CA GLN A 349 -14.12 21.05 -7.31
C GLN A 349 -15.00 20.80 -6.10
N CYS A 350 -14.46 20.11 -5.09
CA CYS A 350 -15.21 19.77 -3.90
C CYS A 350 -14.29 19.54 -2.70
N ASP A 351 -14.85 19.81 -1.52
CA ASP A 351 -14.32 19.39 -0.23
C ASP A 351 -15.14 18.18 0.24
N LEU A 352 -14.44 17.15 0.67
CA LEU A 352 -14.99 15.93 1.23
C LEU A 352 -14.67 15.94 2.73
N PRO A 353 -15.55 16.46 3.60
CA PRO A 353 -15.34 16.52 5.05
C PRO A 353 -15.52 15.14 5.69
N TRP A 354 -14.73 14.18 5.22
CA TRP A 354 -14.83 12.77 5.53
C TRP A 354 -13.46 12.18 5.81
N ASN A 355 -13.33 11.54 6.98
CA ASN A 355 -12.11 10.92 7.46
C ASN A 355 -12.28 9.39 7.52
N PRO A 356 -12.01 8.66 6.42
CA PRO A 356 -12.04 7.21 6.40
C PRO A 356 -10.91 6.58 7.22
N ASN A 357 -11.18 5.37 7.72
CA ASN A 357 -10.16 4.48 8.28
C ASN A 357 -9.13 4.05 7.21
N ASP A 358 -9.57 3.82 5.96
CA ASP A 358 -8.70 3.56 4.82
C ASP A 358 -8.54 4.82 3.97
N ALA A 359 -7.42 5.52 4.17
CA ALA A 359 -7.07 6.75 3.45
C ALA A 359 -6.15 6.49 2.24
N ARG A 360 -6.06 5.26 1.74
CA ARG A 360 -5.20 4.95 0.59
C ARG A 360 -5.78 5.52 -0.69
N PHE A 361 -4.92 6.09 -1.52
CA PHE A 361 -5.28 6.53 -2.85
C PHE A 361 -5.30 5.35 -3.81
N GLY A 362 -6.33 5.27 -4.64
CA GLY A 362 -6.41 4.30 -5.71
C GLY A 362 -6.97 4.89 -7.00
N LEU A 363 -7.00 4.03 -8.01
CA LEU A 363 -7.49 4.33 -9.34
C LEU A 363 -8.48 3.24 -9.75
N THR A 364 -9.62 3.66 -10.27
CA THR A 364 -10.69 2.76 -10.72
C THR A 364 -11.29 3.17 -12.05
N TYR A 365 -11.86 2.19 -12.73
CA TYR A 365 -12.53 2.36 -14.01
C TYR A 365 -13.55 1.24 -14.22
N ARG A 366 -14.59 1.53 -15.02
CA ARG A 366 -15.52 0.52 -15.54
C ARG A 366 -14.83 -0.33 -16.60
N ARG A 367 -14.28 -1.48 -16.19
CA ARG A 367 -13.36 -2.26 -17.03
C ARG A 367 -14.00 -2.93 -18.24
N ALA A 368 -15.33 -3.13 -18.22
CA ALA A 368 -16.04 -3.69 -19.36
C ALA A 368 -16.20 -2.67 -20.51
N THR A 369 -16.27 -1.39 -20.19
CA THR A 369 -16.64 -0.33 -21.13
C THR A 369 -15.48 0.58 -21.51
N ALA A 370 -14.43 0.66 -20.70
CA ALA A 370 -13.34 1.60 -20.92
C ALA A 370 -11.97 1.01 -20.55
N GLU A 371 -10.92 1.67 -21.05
CA GLU A 371 -9.56 1.58 -20.52
C GLU A 371 -9.32 2.69 -19.49
N LEU A 372 -8.37 2.46 -18.59
CA LEU A 372 -7.81 3.52 -17.74
C LEU A 372 -6.40 3.84 -18.23
N ARG A 373 -6.09 5.13 -18.38
CA ARG A 373 -4.73 5.61 -18.65
C ARG A 373 -4.39 6.77 -17.73
N VAL A 374 -3.32 6.60 -16.97
CA VAL A 374 -2.85 7.55 -15.96
C VAL A 374 -1.33 7.70 -16.07
N ARG A 375 -0.82 8.90 -15.88
CA ARG A 375 0.63 9.18 -15.84
C ARG A 375 0.95 10.23 -14.78
N ASN A 376 2.23 10.46 -14.54
CA ASN A 376 2.72 11.51 -13.64
C ASN A 376 2.07 11.47 -12.24
N VAL A 377 1.89 10.27 -11.67
CA VAL A 377 1.35 10.12 -10.30
C VAL A 377 2.46 10.46 -9.31
N VAL A 378 2.33 11.58 -8.63
CA VAL A 378 3.31 12.12 -7.69
C VAL A 378 2.67 12.36 -6.33
N LEU A 379 3.27 11.80 -5.30
CA LEU A 379 2.92 12.05 -3.91
C LEU A 379 3.89 13.07 -3.30
N GLN A 380 3.35 14.06 -2.63
CA GLN A 380 4.05 15.06 -1.84
C GLN A 380 3.38 15.14 -0.46
N GLY A 381 4.10 15.67 0.52
CA GLY A 381 3.52 15.98 1.83
C GLY A 381 4.39 16.96 2.60
N ASP A 382 3.87 17.39 3.73
CA ASP A 382 4.55 18.31 4.66
C ASP A 382 5.60 17.55 5.50
N TRP A 383 6.45 16.78 4.83
CA TRP A 383 7.49 15.97 5.47
C TRP A 383 8.66 16.87 5.93
N PRO A 384 9.41 16.49 6.98
CA PRO A 384 10.55 17.29 7.45
C PRO A 384 11.61 17.42 6.38
N GLU A 385 12.22 18.60 6.24
CA GLU A 385 13.26 18.90 5.24
C GLU A 385 14.48 17.99 5.32
N GLN A 386 14.80 17.50 6.52
CA GLN A 386 15.94 16.65 6.79
C GLN A 386 15.52 15.49 7.69
N PHE A 387 16.20 14.37 7.55
CA PHE A 387 16.03 13.26 8.47
C PHE A 387 16.74 13.55 9.79
N LEU A 388 16.00 13.49 10.90
CA LEU A 388 16.57 13.58 12.25
C LEU A 388 16.33 12.27 13.01
N GLN A 389 17.39 11.70 13.57
CA GLN A 389 17.30 10.44 14.31
C GLN A 389 16.38 10.56 15.54
N ALA A 390 16.33 11.73 16.17
CA ALA A 390 15.43 12.01 17.29
C ALA A 390 13.95 11.89 16.88
N ASP A 391 13.59 12.34 15.68
CA ASP A 391 12.21 12.23 15.20
C ASP A 391 11.83 10.78 14.89
N PHE A 392 12.73 10.03 14.26
CA PHE A 392 12.54 8.61 14.01
C PHE A 392 12.30 7.83 15.31
N GLN A 393 13.12 8.07 16.33
CA GLN A 393 12.95 7.47 17.65
C GLN A 393 11.65 7.90 18.33
N ARG A 394 11.19 9.13 18.08
CA ARG A 394 9.91 9.63 18.60
C ARG A 394 8.70 9.01 17.91
N ILE A 395 8.83 8.62 16.63
CA ILE A 395 7.78 7.91 15.88
C ILE A 395 7.72 6.42 16.25
N LEU A 396 8.85 5.84 16.65
CA LEU A 396 8.93 4.45 17.11
C LEU A 396 8.34 4.19 18.51
N ARG A 397 8.26 5.23 19.35
CA ARG A 397 7.64 5.18 20.68
C ARG A 397 6.15 5.48 20.57
#